data_AF-A0A9X1BAD4-F1
#
_entry.id   AF-A0A9X1BAD4-F1
#
_cell.length_a   1.000
_cell.length_b   1.000
_cell.length_c   1.000
_cell.angle_alpha   90.00
_cell.angle_beta   90.00
_cell.angle_gamma   90.00
#
_symmetry.space_group_name_H-M   'P 1'
#
loop_
_entity.id
_entity.type
_entity.pdbx_description
1 polymer ?
#
loop_
_entity_poly.entity_id
_entity_poly.type
_entity_poly.pdbx_seq_one_letter_code
_entity_poly.pdbx_strand_id
1 'polypeptide(L)'
;MILKAIIDDQIYELNVPNAMIAQAQPFFDQLDADMAAGWQMSREWVEQPDQLQRCQIIADKLLTAIETENQKLGLLMAGYLIARLPGVESVELDIQGEIQNNRFRIAEQRPAPPAPTDAPAAPGRPGGQPDQLAAEAGEPAARVPGRLRGLSKLAAMEQAGKDITTVFKVGRGWRFSIFDHATGTWQDGPLASSETDAARLRQQAFKARYEALQRPAEE
;
A
#
# COMPACT_ATOMS: atom_id res chain seq x y z
N MET A 1 24.39 10.87 -3.32
CA MET A 1 23.17 10.23 -3.86
C MET A 1 21.93 10.80 -3.18
N ILE A 2 20.74 10.64 -3.76
CA ILE A 2 19.46 11.01 -3.12
C ILE A 2 18.62 9.73 -3.04
N LEU A 3 18.09 9.44 -1.85
CA LEU A 3 17.11 8.37 -1.63
C LEU A 3 15.77 9.00 -1.26
N LYS A 4 14.67 8.52 -1.85
CA LYS A 4 13.31 8.97 -1.51
C LYS A 4 12.66 7.99 -0.54
N ALA A 5 12.50 8.37 0.72
CA ALA A 5 11.69 7.63 1.68
C ALA A 5 10.23 8.06 1.52
N ILE A 6 9.36 7.12 1.17
CA ILE A 6 7.92 7.32 0.99
C ILE A 6 7.23 6.77 2.24
N ILE A 7 6.54 7.64 2.97
CA ILE A 7 5.84 7.34 4.22
C ILE A 7 4.40 7.80 4.03
N ASP A 8 3.46 6.85 3.94
CA ASP A 8 2.08 7.15 3.52
C ASP A 8 2.07 7.92 2.17
N ASP A 9 1.41 9.07 2.06
CA ASP A 9 1.46 9.95 0.87
C ASP A 9 2.70 10.89 0.83
N GLN A 10 3.53 10.92 1.88
CA GLN A 10 4.63 11.88 2.02
C GLN A 10 5.96 11.36 1.47
N ILE A 11 6.66 12.20 0.68
CA ILE A 11 7.98 11.89 0.11
C ILE A 11 9.07 12.71 0.82
N TYR A 12 10.02 12.02 1.44
CA TYR A 12 11.18 12.59 2.12
C TYR A 12 12.45 12.32 1.30
N GLU A 13 13.12 13.38 0.84
CA GLU A 13 14.33 13.27 0.01
C GLU A 13 15.60 13.33 0.89
N LEU A 14 16.20 12.17 1.17
CA LEU A 14 17.45 12.07 1.93
C LEU A 14 18.66 12.19 0.99
N ASN A 15 19.33 13.34 1.03
CA ASN A 15 20.58 13.56 0.30
C ASN A 15 21.78 13.01 1.08
N VAL A 16 22.23 11.81 0.71
CA VAL A 16 23.36 11.13 1.35
C VAL A 16 24.65 11.40 0.56
N PRO A 17 25.65 12.11 1.12
CA PRO A 17 26.90 12.39 0.44
C PRO A 17 27.76 11.12 0.33
N ASN A 18 28.37 10.87 -0.83
CA ASN A 18 29.14 9.64 -1.09
C ASN A 18 30.31 9.46 -0.10
N ALA A 19 30.93 10.56 0.36
CA ALA A 19 31.97 10.53 1.38
C ALA A 19 31.48 9.97 2.73
N MET A 20 30.20 10.18 3.09
CA MET A 20 29.59 9.59 4.29
C MET A 20 29.36 8.09 4.11
N ILE A 21 28.89 7.65 2.93
CA ILE A 21 28.72 6.22 2.61
C ILE A 21 30.06 5.48 2.69
N ALA A 22 31.15 6.09 2.19
CA ALA A 22 32.50 5.53 2.27
C ALA A 22 33.04 5.46 3.71
N GLN A 23 32.84 6.52 4.52
CA GLN A 23 33.28 6.54 5.92
C GLN A 23 32.44 5.66 6.84
N ALA A 24 31.17 5.40 6.49
CA ALA A 24 30.24 4.60 7.28
C ALA A 24 30.29 3.09 6.96
N GLN A 25 31.12 2.64 6.00
CA GLN A 25 31.33 1.21 5.72
C GLN A 25 31.55 0.33 6.97
N PRO A 26 32.45 0.66 7.93
CA PRO A 26 32.63 -0.17 9.12
C PRO A 26 31.38 -0.21 10.03
N PHE A 27 30.54 0.83 10.01
CA PHE A 27 29.27 0.85 10.73
C PHE A 27 28.21 -0.01 10.02
N PHE A 28 28.20 -0.02 8.69
CA PHE A 28 27.34 -0.92 7.90
C PHE A 28 27.72 -2.38 8.09
N ASP A 29 29.02 -2.70 8.12
CA ASP A 29 29.51 -4.06 8.39
C ASP A 29 29.14 -4.53 9.80
N GLN A 30 29.22 -3.63 10.80
CA GLN A 30 28.76 -3.91 12.16
C GLN A 30 27.25 -4.18 12.24
N LEU A 31 26.42 -3.47 11.45
CA LEU A 31 24.98 -3.73 11.35
C LEU A 31 24.69 -5.06 10.65
N ASP A 32 25.43 -5.41 9.60
CA ASP A 32 25.31 -6.72 8.93
C ASP A 32 25.69 -7.87 9.88
N ALA A 33 26.71 -7.69 10.72
CA ALA A 33 27.12 -8.67 11.74
C ALA A 33 26.09 -8.79 12.89
N ASP A 34 25.50 -7.67 13.31
CA ASP A 34 24.43 -7.62 14.32
C ASP A 34 23.17 -8.34 13.82
N MET A 35 22.72 -8.05 12.60
CA MET A 35 21.60 -8.76 11.97
C MET A 35 21.90 -10.24 11.69
N ALA A 36 23.17 -10.61 11.47
CA ALA A 36 23.58 -12.01 11.28
C ALA A 36 23.55 -12.87 12.57
N ALA A 37 23.36 -12.25 13.76
CA ALA A 37 23.08 -12.97 15.00
C ALA A 37 21.60 -13.39 15.15
N GLY A 38 20.76 -12.98 14.19
CA GLY A 38 19.31 -13.16 14.20
C GLY A 38 18.58 -11.89 14.59
N TRP A 39 17.41 -11.67 13.98
CA TRP A 39 16.61 -10.45 14.16
C TRP A 39 15.13 -10.76 14.33
N GLN A 40 14.45 -10.01 15.21
CA GLN A 40 12.99 -10.07 15.33
C GLN A 40 12.35 -9.18 14.26
N MET A 41 11.80 -9.77 13.20
CA MET A 41 11.05 -9.07 12.16
C MET A 41 9.57 -9.06 12.51
N SER A 42 9.14 -7.98 13.16
CA SER A 42 7.76 -7.76 13.67
C SER A 42 7.30 -8.86 14.64
N ARG A 43 6.72 -9.95 14.15
CA ARG A 43 6.20 -11.09 14.94
C ARG A 43 7.03 -12.37 14.78
N GLU A 44 7.90 -12.41 13.77
CA GLU A 44 8.72 -13.57 13.42
C GLU A 44 10.18 -13.36 13.90
N TRP A 45 10.84 -14.45 14.28
CA TRP A 45 12.28 -14.45 14.54
C TRP A 45 13.01 -15.06 13.36
N VAL A 46 13.91 -14.30 12.75
CA VAL A 46 14.70 -14.73 11.60
C VAL A 46 16.14 -14.93 12.04
N GLU A 47 16.63 -16.18 12.06
CA GLU A 47 17.99 -16.50 12.54
C GLU A 47 19.09 -15.96 11.63
N GLN A 48 18.87 -15.93 10.31
CA GLN A 48 19.80 -15.38 9.33
C GLN A 48 19.04 -14.60 8.24
N PRO A 49 18.79 -13.30 8.43
CA PRO A 49 18.11 -12.50 7.43
C PRO A 49 18.97 -12.35 6.17
N ASP A 50 18.34 -12.60 5.02
CA ASP A 50 18.92 -12.39 3.69
C ASP A 50 19.17 -10.88 3.42
N GLN A 51 19.98 -10.55 2.41
CA GLN A 51 20.25 -9.17 1.97
C GLN A 51 18.97 -8.33 1.83
N LEU A 52 17.90 -8.85 1.24
CA LEU A 52 16.64 -8.11 1.12
C LEU A 52 16.01 -7.83 2.50
N GLN A 53 15.97 -8.83 3.37
CA GLN A 53 15.40 -8.72 4.72
C GLN A 53 16.22 -7.79 5.62
N ARG A 54 17.56 -7.79 5.49
CA ARG A 54 18.44 -6.80 6.12
C ARG A 54 18.10 -5.39 5.68
N CYS A 55 17.90 -5.17 4.37
CA CYS A 55 17.43 -3.88 3.88
C CYS A 55 16.06 -3.50 4.46
N GLN A 56 15.13 -4.45 4.61
CA GLN A 56 13.83 -4.20 5.25
C GLN A 56 13.96 -3.80 6.74
N ILE A 57 14.84 -4.46 7.49
CA ILE A 57 15.18 -4.11 8.88
C ILE A 57 15.80 -2.71 8.97
N ILE A 58 16.71 -2.35 8.06
CA ILE A 58 17.30 -1.01 8.02
C ILE A 58 16.30 0.05 7.54
N ALA A 59 15.31 -0.31 6.71
CA ALA A 59 14.22 0.58 6.32
C ALA A 59 13.29 0.89 7.52
N ASP A 60 12.97 -0.08 8.37
CA ASP A 60 12.26 0.15 9.64
C ASP A 60 13.05 1.07 10.59
N LYS A 61 14.37 0.88 10.71
CA LYS A 61 15.24 1.81 11.45
C LYS A 61 15.29 3.21 10.83
N LEU A 62 15.19 3.32 9.50
CA LEU A 62 15.09 4.61 8.80
C LEU A 62 13.76 5.32 9.12
N LEU A 63 12.64 4.60 9.14
CA LEU A 63 11.35 5.14 9.56
C LEU A 63 11.43 5.69 10.99
N THR A 64 11.90 4.87 11.94
CA THR A 64 12.13 5.28 13.34
C THR A 64 13.03 6.52 13.43
N ALA A 65 14.09 6.61 12.61
CA ALA A 65 15.00 7.75 12.59
C ALA A 65 14.35 9.03 12.03
N ILE A 66 13.40 8.91 11.11
CA ILE A 66 12.62 10.04 10.58
C ILE A 66 11.59 10.50 11.62
N GLU A 67 10.84 9.58 12.24
CA GLU A 67 9.86 9.88 13.29
C GLU A 67 10.49 10.53 14.54
N THR A 68 11.73 10.15 14.88
CA THR A 68 12.51 10.75 15.98
C THR A 68 13.33 11.98 15.58
N GLU A 69 13.12 12.51 14.37
CA GLU A 69 13.84 13.65 13.78
C GLU A 69 15.38 13.51 13.76
N ASN A 70 15.88 12.27 13.88
CA ASN A 70 17.31 11.96 13.98
C ASN A 70 17.97 11.92 12.60
N GLN A 71 18.17 13.10 12.03
CA GLN A 71 18.73 13.30 10.68
C GLN A 71 20.06 12.54 10.45
N LYS A 72 20.95 12.47 11.45
CA LYS A 72 22.21 11.73 11.33
C LYS A 72 21.99 10.23 11.19
N LEU A 73 21.10 9.66 12.00
CA LEU A 73 20.76 8.24 11.90
C LEU A 73 20.03 7.94 10.59
N GLY A 74 19.08 8.79 10.18
CA GLY A 74 18.37 8.65 8.90
C GLY A 74 19.31 8.67 7.70
N LEU A 75 20.29 9.59 7.67
CA LEU A 75 21.32 9.62 6.63
C LEU A 75 22.23 8.37 6.64
N LEU A 76 22.52 7.79 7.81
CA LEU A 76 23.26 6.52 7.90
C LEU A 76 22.43 5.34 7.38
N MET A 77 21.16 5.22 7.77
CA MET A 77 20.29 4.13 7.30
C MET A 77 20.05 4.24 5.78
N ALA A 78 19.78 5.45 5.26
CA ALA A 78 19.69 5.70 3.82
C ALA A 78 21.00 5.36 3.09
N GLY A 79 22.15 5.70 3.69
CA GLY A 79 23.47 5.35 3.16
C GLY A 79 23.74 3.84 3.10
N TYR A 80 23.28 3.08 4.11
CA TYR A 80 23.32 1.62 4.10
C TYR A 80 22.48 1.05 2.95
N LEU A 81 21.24 1.54 2.78
CA LEU A 81 20.35 1.09 1.71
C LEU A 81 20.98 1.33 0.33
N ILE A 82 21.56 2.51 0.09
CA ILE A 82 22.28 2.81 -1.16
C ILE A 82 23.51 1.92 -1.36
N ALA A 83 24.21 1.53 -0.28
CA ALA A 83 25.40 0.69 -0.34
C ALA A 83 25.09 -0.80 -0.59
N ARG A 84 23.97 -1.31 -0.04
CA ARG A 84 23.56 -2.72 -0.19
C ARG A 84 22.57 -2.96 -1.35
N LEU A 85 21.85 -1.93 -1.82
CA LEU A 85 20.97 -1.98 -3.00
C LEU A 85 21.42 -0.94 -4.04
N PRO A 86 22.47 -1.23 -4.83
CA PRO A 86 22.92 -0.31 -5.89
C PRO A 86 21.79 -0.06 -6.89
N GLY A 87 21.45 1.21 -7.11
CA GLY A 87 20.36 1.63 -8.00
C GLY A 87 19.00 1.86 -7.34
N VAL A 88 18.89 1.72 -6.01
CA VAL A 88 17.68 2.13 -5.27
C VAL A 88 17.44 3.64 -5.42
N GLU A 89 16.23 4.00 -5.85
CA GLU A 89 15.77 5.40 -5.96
C GLU A 89 14.81 5.76 -4.83
N SER A 90 13.97 4.81 -4.42
CA SER A 90 12.94 5.02 -3.39
C SER A 90 12.77 3.81 -2.49
N VAL A 91 12.40 4.06 -1.24
CA VAL A 91 11.96 3.06 -0.28
C VAL A 91 10.56 3.44 0.20
N GLU A 92 9.62 2.52 0.08
CA GLU A 92 8.24 2.63 0.56
C GLU A 92 8.21 1.99 1.96
N LEU A 93 7.93 2.79 2.99
CA LEU A 93 8.03 2.44 4.41
C LEU A 93 6.65 2.12 5.00
N ASP A 94 6.54 0.96 5.64
CA ASP A 94 5.31 0.50 6.29
C ASP A 94 5.16 1.09 7.69
N ILE A 95 4.20 2.01 7.84
CA ILE A 95 3.84 2.64 9.12
C ILE A 95 2.93 1.77 10.01
N GLN A 96 2.64 0.53 9.63
CA GLN A 96 1.90 -0.42 10.48
C GLN A 96 2.85 -1.29 11.32
N GLY A 97 4.17 -1.12 11.16
CA GLY A 97 5.20 -1.88 11.87
C GLY A 97 5.41 -3.28 11.30
N GLU A 98 4.95 -3.55 10.08
CA GLU A 98 5.19 -4.79 9.35
C GLU A 98 6.46 -4.62 8.51
N ILE A 99 7.63 -4.91 9.12
CA ILE A 99 8.97 -4.71 8.51
C ILE A 99 9.06 -5.38 7.12
N GLN A 100 8.36 -6.51 6.95
CA GLN A 100 8.27 -7.29 5.72
C GLN A 100 7.55 -6.58 4.56
N ASN A 101 6.71 -5.57 4.85
CA ASN A 101 6.00 -4.78 3.84
C ASN A 101 6.85 -3.64 3.27
N ASN A 102 7.99 -3.30 3.88
CA ASN A 102 8.93 -2.31 3.35
C ASN A 102 9.37 -2.72 1.93
N ARG A 103 9.14 -1.86 0.92
CA ARG A 103 9.47 -2.11 -0.49
C ARG A 103 10.56 -1.17 -1.00
N PHE A 104 11.35 -1.65 -1.97
CA PHE A 104 12.41 -0.86 -2.59
C PHE A 104 12.13 -0.72 -4.08
N ARG A 105 12.20 0.52 -4.58
CA ARG A 105 12.12 0.83 -6.01
C ARG A 105 13.52 1.11 -6.53
N ILE A 106 13.94 0.29 -7.49
CA ILE A 106 15.22 0.40 -8.20
C ILE A 106 14.94 0.99 -9.58
N ALA A 107 15.86 1.84 -10.08
CA ALA A 107 15.70 2.60 -11.33
C ALA A 107 15.40 1.76 -12.60
N GLU A 108 15.65 0.45 -12.56
CA GLU A 108 15.40 -0.48 -13.66
C GLU A 108 13.92 -0.83 -13.86
N GLN A 109 13.03 -0.52 -12.91
CA GLN A 109 11.58 -0.71 -13.08
C GLN A 109 10.84 0.62 -13.16
N ARG A 110 10.90 1.22 -14.34
CA ARG A 110 9.74 1.91 -14.90
C ARG A 110 8.77 0.82 -15.39
N PRO A 111 7.67 0.49 -14.68
CA PRO A 111 6.53 -0.08 -15.38
C PRO A 111 6.14 0.95 -16.43
N ALA A 112 6.24 0.59 -17.72
CA ALA A 112 5.51 1.31 -18.74
C ALA A 112 4.04 1.36 -18.28
N PRO A 113 3.34 2.50 -18.41
CA PRO A 113 1.92 2.54 -18.04
C PRO A 113 1.23 1.37 -18.73
N PRO A 114 0.36 0.60 -18.04
CA PRO A 114 -0.29 -0.54 -18.64
C PRO A 114 -1.00 -0.06 -19.89
N ALA A 115 -0.49 -0.48 -21.06
CA ALA A 115 -1.13 -0.17 -22.32
C ALA A 115 -2.57 -0.66 -22.20
N PRO A 116 -3.58 0.15 -22.55
CA PRO A 116 -4.96 -0.27 -22.43
C PRO A 116 -5.13 -1.54 -23.26
N THR A 117 -5.34 -2.67 -22.58
CA THR A 117 -5.56 -3.95 -23.22
C THR A 117 -6.86 -3.85 -23.98
N ASP A 118 -6.74 -3.66 -25.29
CA ASP A 118 -7.84 -3.70 -26.23
C ASP A 118 -8.63 -5.00 -26.01
N ALA A 119 -9.93 -4.87 -25.77
CA ALA A 119 -10.76 -5.98 -25.35
C ALA A 119 -11.06 -6.89 -26.55
N PRO A 120 -10.65 -8.17 -26.54
CA PRO A 120 -11.11 -9.11 -27.55
C PRO A 120 -12.60 -9.36 -27.34
N ALA A 121 -13.39 -9.05 -28.36
CA ALA A 121 -14.84 -9.23 -28.34
C ALA A 121 -15.24 -10.69 -28.07
N ALA A 122 -16.40 -10.86 -27.43
CA ALA A 122 -17.02 -12.17 -27.26
C ALA A 122 -17.34 -12.84 -28.60
N PRO A 123 -17.46 -14.18 -28.58
CA PRO A 123 -18.61 -14.78 -29.27
C PRO A 123 -19.38 -15.81 -28.42
N GLY A 124 -20.71 -15.73 -28.49
CA GLY A 124 -21.61 -16.88 -28.50
C GLY A 124 -21.76 -17.77 -27.25
N ARG A 125 -22.85 -17.58 -26.50
CA ARG A 125 -23.66 -18.73 -26.02
C ARG A 125 -24.50 -19.26 -27.21
N PRO A 126 -24.83 -20.56 -27.28
CA PRO A 126 -25.77 -21.25 -26.38
C PRO A 126 -25.13 -22.52 -25.75
N GLY A 127 -25.70 -23.20 -24.76
CA GLY A 127 -26.96 -23.07 -24.03
C GLY A 127 -27.33 -24.46 -23.46
N GLY A 128 -27.70 -24.57 -22.18
CA GLY A 128 -28.00 -25.86 -21.55
C GLY A 128 -27.88 -25.85 -20.03
N GLN A 129 -28.99 -26.17 -19.37
CA GLN A 129 -29.15 -26.48 -17.94
C GLN A 129 -30.31 -27.51 -17.87
N PRO A 130 -30.53 -28.25 -16.77
CA PRO A 130 -29.77 -28.31 -15.52
C PRO A 130 -29.51 -29.78 -15.08
N ASP A 131 -29.42 -29.98 -13.75
CA ASP A 131 -29.52 -31.22 -12.97
C ASP A 131 -28.20 -32.01 -12.71
N GLN A 132 -27.87 -32.55 -11.52
CA GLN A 132 -28.14 -32.32 -10.07
C GLN A 132 -27.46 -33.48 -9.32
N LEU A 133 -26.72 -33.21 -8.22
CA LEU A 133 -26.30 -34.07 -7.07
C LEU A 133 -25.01 -33.41 -6.49
N ALA A 134 -24.89 -32.97 -5.22
CA ALA A 134 -24.90 -33.72 -3.95
C ALA A 134 -23.87 -34.88 -3.92
N ALA A 135 -23.00 -35.15 -2.93
CA ALA A 135 -22.62 -34.55 -1.63
C ALA A 135 -21.23 -35.19 -1.22
N GLU A 136 -20.46 -34.86 -0.18
CA GLU A 136 -20.49 -33.87 0.91
C GLU A 136 -19.08 -33.75 1.59
N ALA A 137 -18.94 -32.94 2.66
CA ALA A 137 -17.83 -32.89 3.65
C ALA A 137 -16.43 -32.38 3.20
N GLY A 138 -15.72 -31.55 3.99
CA GLY A 138 -16.12 -30.91 5.26
C GLY A 138 -15.05 -29.98 5.84
N GLU A 139 -15.48 -28.94 6.57
CA GLU A 139 -14.63 -28.14 7.48
C GLU A 139 -14.39 -28.90 8.80
N PRO A 140 -13.49 -28.42 9.67
CA PRO A 140 -14.03 -27.59 10.74
C PRO A 140 -13.23 -26.31 11.05
N ALA A 141 -13.94 -25.19 11.13
CA ALA A 141 -13.44 -23.96 11.74
C ALA A 141 -13.29 -24.07 13.27
N ALA A 142 -12.24 -23.45 13.82
CA ALA A 142 -12.17 -23.10 15.24
C ALA A 142 -12.63 -21.64 15.42
N ARG A 143 -13.66 -21.43 16.25
CA ARG A 143 -14.36 -20.14 16.42
C ARG A 143 -13.58 -19.19 17.34
N VAL A 144 -13.68 -17.88 17.05
CA VAL A 144 -13.72 -16.84 18.09
C VAL A 144 -15.00 -16.03 17.91
N PRO A 145 -15.97 -16.06 18.85
CA PRO A 145 -17.22 -15.31 18.73
C PRO A 145 -17.12 -13.92 19.41
N GLY A 146 -17.51 -12.85 18.71
CA GLY A 146 -17.55 -11.49 19.26
C GLY A 146 -18.51 -10.58 18.48
N ARG A 147 -19.54 -10.07 19.17
CA ARG A 147 -20.70 -9.38 18.55
C ARG A 147 -20.38 -7.97 18.02
N LEU A 148 -21.13 -7.58 16.98
CA LEU A 148 -21.72 -6.24 16.78
C LEU A 148 -20.83 -5.03 17.11
N ARG A 149 -19.98 -4.64 16.16
CA ARG A 149 -19.65 -3.23 15.87
C ARG A 149 -19.57 -3.06 14.35
N GLY A 150 -19.88 -1.85 13.85
CA GLY A 150 -19.72 -1.51 12.43
C GLY A 150 -18.29 -1.75 11.95
N LEU A 151 -18.09 -1.82 10.62
CA LEU A 151 -16.79 -2.15 10.02
C LEU A 151 -15.68 -1.33 10.69
N SER A 152 -14.64 -2.03 11.17
CA SER A 152 -13.45 -1.42 11.74
C SER A 152 -12.95 -0.31 10.82
N LYS A 153 -12.55 0.84 11.39
CA LYS A 153 -12.18 2.07 10.63
C LYS A 153 -11.29 1.81 9.41
N LEU A 154 -10.34 0.88 9.54
CA LEU A 154 -9.44 0.43 8.48
C LEU A 154 -10.18 -0.30 7.34
N ALA A 155 -11.00 -1.31 7.66
CA ALA A 155 -11.84 -2.00 6.68
C ALA A 155 -12.87 -1.06 6.02
N ALA A 156 -13.40 -0.07 6.76
CA ALA A 156 -14.27 0.96 6.20
C ALA A 156 -13.55 1.88 5.20
N MET A 157 -12.26 2.18 5.43
CA MET A 157 -11.42 2.94 4.50
C MET A 157 -11.06 2.13 3.25
N GLU A 158 -10.68 0.86 3.41
CA GLU A 158 -10.41 -0.04 2.27
C GLU A 158 -11.65 -0.24 1.39
N GLN A 159 -12.82 -0.44 2.00
CA GLN A 159 -14.07 -0.59 1.28
C GLN A 159 -14.41 0.70 0.54
N ALA A 160 -14.38 1.85 1.21
CA ALA A 160 -14.63 3.15 0.59
C ALA A 160 -13.65 3.50 -0.55
N GLY A 161 -12.43 2.93 -0.54
CA GLY A 161 -11.49 3.01 -1.66
C GLY A 161 -11.90 2.15 -2.88
N LYS A 162 -12.51 0.98 -2.65
CA LYS A 162 -13.08 0.10 -3.70
C LYS A 162 -14.40 0.66 -4.26
N ASP A 163 -15.13 1.43 -3.46
CA ASP A 163 -16.43 2.03 -3.79
C ASP A 163 -16.38 3.22 -4.74
N ILE A 164 -15.24 3.90 -4.92
CA ILE A 164 -15.21 5.18 -5.64
C ILE A 164 -14.07 5.20 -6.66
N THR A 165 -14.42 5.30 -7.94
CA THR A 165 -13.43 5.41 -9.01
C THR A 165 -12.52 6.62 -8.80
N THR A 166 -11.36 6.60 -9.45
CA THR A 166 -10.60 7.83 -9.70
C THR A 166 -11.46 8.84 -10.46
N VAL A 167 -11.11 10.12 -10.38
CA VAL A 167 -11.71 11.14 -11.24
C VAL A 167 -11.28 10.87 -12.69
N PHE A 168 -12.21 10.90 -13.62
CA PHE A 168 -11.97 10.69 -15.05
C PHE A 168 -12.62 11.77 -15.91
N LYS A 169 -11.92 12.15 -16.98
CA LYS A 169 -12.35 13.20 -17.91
C LYS A 169 -13.38 12.67 -18.90
N VAL A 170 -14.50 13.37 -19.06
CA VAL A 170 -15.50 13.05 -20.09
C VAL A 170 -15.99 14.32 -20.78
N GLY A 171 -15.80 14.38 -22.10
CA GLY A 171 -16.09 15.57 -22.90
C GLY A 171 -15.22 16.75 -22.46
N ARG A 172 -15.88 17.84 -22.04
CA ARG A 172 -15.23 19.07 -21.55
C ARG A 172 -15.20 19.17 -20.01
N GLY A 173 -15.64 18.15 -19.30
CA GLY A 173 -15.67 18.11 -17.83
C GLY A 173 -15.02 16.86 -17.25
N TRP A 174 -15.15 16.72 -15.93
CA TRP A 174 -14.58 15.68 -15.10
C TRP A 174 -15.68 15.05 -14.25
N ARG A 175 -15.68 13.73 -14.11
CA ARG A 175 -16.64 12.99 -13.28
C ARG A 175 -15.94 11.90 -12.48
N PHE A 176 -16.69 11.26 -11.61
CA PHE A 176 -16.29 10.06 -10.88
C PHE A 176 -17.53 9.16 -10.78
N SER A 177 -17.34 7.86 -10.53
CA SER A 177 -18.45 6.94 -10.30
C SER A 177 -18.35 6.35 -8.89
N ILE A 178 -19.50 6.21 -8.26
CA ILE A 178 -19.67 5.63 -6.92
C ILE A 178 -20.38 4.29 -7.11
N PHE A 179 -19.82 3.21 -6.57
CA PHE A 179 -20.49 1.93 -6.48
C PHE A 179 -21.47 1.96 -5.31
N ASP A 180 -22.73 1.65 -5.55
CA ASP A 180 -23.72 1.59 -4.50
C ASP A 180 -23.96 0.16 -4.00
N HIS A 181 -23.34 -0.24 -2.88
CA HIS A 181 -23.53 -1.58 -2.29
C HIS A 181 -24.98 -1.94 -1.95
N ALA A 182 -25.85 -0.97 -1.67
CA ALA A 182 -27.25 -1.24 -1.34
C ALA A 182 -28.04 -1.71 -2.59
N THR A 183 -27.65 -1.24 -3.78
CA THR A 183 -28.30 -1.54 -5.07
C THR A 183 -27.40 -2.31 -6.05
N GLY A 184 -26.16 -2.64 -5.66
CA GLY A 184 -25.15 -3.29 -6.51
C GLY A 184 -24.76 -2.50 -7.78
N THR A 185 -25.04 -1.19 -7.82
CA THR A 185 -25.06 -0.41 -9.08
C THR A 185 -24.07 0.76 -9.04
N TRP A 186 -23.32 0.98 -10.13
CA TRP A 186 -22.50 2.18 -10.30
C TRP A 186 -23.37 3.40 -10.66
N GLN A 187 -23.30 4.44 -9.84
CA GLN A 187 -23.94 5.74 -10.08
C GLN A 187 -22.86 6.75 -10.52
N ASP A 188 -23.09 7.49 -11.60
CA ASP A 188 -22.19 8.56 -12.01
C ASP A 188 -22.41 9.84 -11.18
N GLY A 189 -21.32 10.40 -10.70
CA GLY A 189 -21.29 11.67 -9.98
C GLY A 189 -21.41 12.86 -10.93
N PRO A 190 -21.81 14.03 -10.40
CA PRO A 190 -22.04 15.23 -11.20
C PRO A 190 -20.80 15.64 -12.01
N LEU A 191 -21.03 16.05 -13.26
CA LEU A 191 -19.98 16.54 -14.16
C LEU A 191 -19.46 17.90 -13.67
N ALA A 192 -18.23 17.93 -13.17
CA ALA A 192 -17.54 19.15 -12.77
C ALA A 192 -16.77 19.76 -13.95
N SER A 193 -16.62 21.09 -13.95
CA SER A 193 -15.86 21.80 -15.00
C SER A 193 -14.34 21.65 -14.86
N SER A 194 -13.84 21.26 -13.69
CA SER A 194 -12.41 21.16 -13.35
C SER A 194 -12.12 19.91 -12.52
N GLU A 195 -10.92 19.35 -12.69
CA GLU A 195 -10.46 18.15 -11.97
C GLU A 195 -10.47 18.35 -10.45
N THR A 196 -9.99 19.50 -9.97
CA THR A 196 -10.01 19.88 -8.54
C THR A 196 -11.42 19.91 -7.95
N ASP A 197 -12.41 20.30 -8.75
CA ASP A 197 -13.81 20.39 -8.33
C ASP A 197 -14.46 19.01 -8.29
N ALA A 198 -14.19 18.16 -9.29
CA ALA A 198 -14.55 16.74 -9.26
C ALA A 198 -13.87 15.99 -8.10
N ALA A 199 -12.61 16.27 -7.78
CA ALA A 199 -11.90 15.70 -6.64
C ALA A 199 -12.52 16.13 -5.30
N ARG A 200 -12.94 17.39 -5.18
CA ARG A 200 -13.66 17.91 -4.01
C ARG A 200 -15.07 17.31 -3.87
N LEU A 201 -15.78 17.08 -4.97
CA LEU A 201 -17.07 16.39 -4.98
C LEU A 201 -16.91 14.91 -4.61
N ARG A 202 -15.88 14.23 -5.15
CA ARG A 202 -15.48 12.86 -4.77
C ARG A 202 -15.21 12.75 -3.27
N GLN A 203 -14.43 13.67 -2.69
CA GLN A 203 -14.14 13.68 -1.26
C GLN A 203 -15.38 13.91 -0.40
N GLN A 204 -16.32 14.76 -0.83
CA GLN A 204 -17.61 14.92 -0.14
C GLN A 204 -18.46 13.64 -0.20
N ALA A 205 -18.54 12.98 -1.36
CA ALA A 205 -19.24 11.71 -1.50
C ALA A 205 -18.61 10.59 -0.65
N PHE A 206 -17.27 10.51 -0.63
CA PHE A 206 -16.52 9.60 0.24
C PHE A 206 -16.84 9.86 1.71
N LYS A 207 -16.77 11.12 2.16
CA LYS A 207 -17.09 11.50 3.54
C LYS A 207 -18.53 11.16 3.92
N ALA A 208 -19.50 11.46 3.06
CA ALA A 208 -20.91 11.18 3.32
C ALA A 208 -21.19 9.67 3.45
N ARG A 209 -20.58 8.83 2.62
CA ARG A 209 -20.74 7.37 2.69
C ARG A 209 -19.96 6.75 3.86
N TYR A 210 -18.77 7.26 4.16
CA TYR A 210 -18.05 6.90 5.38
C TYR A 210 -18.86 7.23 6.64
N GLU A 211 -19.48 8.41 6.71
CA GLU A 211 -20.36 8.82 7.82
C GLU A 211 -21.62 7.93 7.90
N ALA A 212 -22.21 7.54 6.76
CA ALA A 212 -23.33 6.61 6.70
C ALA A 212 -22.96 5.18 7.14
N LEU A 213 -21.76 4.69 6.78
CA LEU A 213 -21.21 3.40 7.22
C LEU A 213 -20.77 3.42 8.69
N GLN A 214 -20.49 4.60 9.25
CA GLN A 214 -20.16 4.80 10.67
C GLN A 214 -21.37 4.92 11.57
N ARG A 215 -22.54 5.35 11.06
CA ARG A 215 -23.79 5.20 11.83
C ARG A 215 -24.14 3.71 11.90
N PRO A 216 -24.31 3.12 13.10
CA PRO A 216 -25.04 1.86 13.17
C PRO A 216 -26.46 2.10 12.62
N ALA A 217 -27.04 1.10 11.98
CA ALA A 217 -28.46 1.13 11.66
C ALA A 217 -29.25 1.23 12.97
N GLU A 218 -29.95 2.34 13.17
CA GLU A 218 -30.94 2.49 14.23
C GLU A 218 -32.26 1.85 13.75
N GLU A 219 -32.43 0.58 14.12
CA GLU A 219 -33.73 -0.10 14.28
C GLU A 219 -33.99 -0.36 15.76
#